data_AF-A0A4P6KVA0-F1
#
_entry.id   AF-A0A4P6KVA0-F1
#
_cell.length_a   1.000
_cell.length_b   1.000
_cell.length_c   1.000
_cell.angle_alpha   90.00
_cell.angle_beta   90.00
_cell.angle_gamma   90.00
#
_symmetry.space_group_name_H-M   'P 1'
#
loop_
_entity.id
_entity.type
_entity.pdbx_description
1 polymer ?
#
loop_
_entity_poly.entity_id
_entity_poly.type
_entity_poly.pdbx_seq_one_letter_code
_entity_poly.pdbx_strand_id
1 'polypeptide(L)'
;MRSILAAFFVTPALLSHQVAVADTSLSVPAFTLGISSYESDNEYINLLNQPIPAASFTLLSTSQKSTAISLDSFQDVLHVANGDTDGLGGSGHWLSYVQATLNLQANEGYQITGVAFSASTYAIHKRPPVPSSAINVDYGTHINHAWSNAAISAPGTSVPLPELYLVEGFTTPVDVGWNLSNTAGLSNFDLIMEVWGTVRTEATFYNVGGGEEGQRKVYGTTELYYVNPMLTVYTAALPVPEPSTWAMLGIGLFAISARHRRAVMRNS
;
A
#
# COMPACT_ATOMS: atom_id res chain seq x y z
N MET A 1 -46.28 50.02 31.06
CA MET A 1 -46.10 48.57 30.82
C MET A 1 -46.52 48.23 29.39
N ARG A 2 -45.59 48.06 28.45
CA ARG A 2 -45.77 47.27 27.22
C ARG A 2 -44.41 46.70 26.79
N SER A 3 -44.37 45.37 26.69
CA SER A 3 -43.20 44.53 26.43
C SER A 3 -42.62 44.70 25.03
N ILE A 4 -41.29 44.67 24.93
CA ILE A 4 -40.57 44.46 23.68
C ILE A 4 -40.22 42.96 23.62
N LEU A 5 -40.81 42.25 22.67
CA LEU A 5 -40.42 40.90 22.28
C LEU A 5 -39.27 41.00 21.28
N ALA A 6 -38.07 40.59 21.68
CA ALA A 6 -36.96 40.35 20.77
C ALA A 6 -37.01 38.89 20.31
N ALA A 7 -37.20 38.67 19.01
CA ALA A 7 -37.10 37.36 18.39
C ALA A 7 -35.62 37.04 18.15
N PHE A 8 -35.11 36.00 18.80
CA PHE A 8 -33.81 35.40 18.48
C PHE A 8 -33.97 34.52 17.24
N PHE A 9 -33.34 34.90 16.14
CA PHE A 9 -33.10 34.01 15.02
C PHE A 9 -31.89 33.12 15.36
N VAL A 10 -32.13 31.84 15.61
CA VAL A 10 -31.08 30.82 15.66
C VAL A 10 -30.87 30.34 14.22
N THR A 11 -29.81 30.80 13.58
CA THR A 11 -29.32 30.20 12.34
C THR A 11 -28.63 28.88 12.68
N PRO A 12 -29.10 27.73 12.19
CA PRO A 12 -28.33 26.49 12.29
C PRO A 12 -27.05 26.67 11.48
N ALA A 13 -25.90 26.58 12.15
CA ALA A 13 -24.61 26.48 11.47
C ALA A 13 -24.62 25.17 10.67
N LEU A 14 -24.74 25.29 9.34
CA LEU A 14 -24.43 24.20 8.44
C LEU A 14 -22.94 23.90 8.59
N LEU A 15 -22.62 22.86 9.37
CA LEU A 15 -21.30 22.25 9.38
C LEU A 15 -21.01 21.79 7.95
N SER A 16 -20.13 22.54 7.28
CA SER A 16 -19.51 22.09 6.04
C SER A 16 -18.88 20.73 6.32
N HIS A 17 -19.42 19.67 5.73
CA HIS A 17 -18.71 18.40 5.63
C HIS A 17 -17.51 18.67 4.73
N GLN A 18 -16.38 19.07 5.34
CA GLN A 18 -15.09 18.89 4.71
C GLN A 18 -14.94 17.38 4.55
N VAL A 19 -15.14 16.88 3.34
CA VAL A 19 -14.62 15.59 2.94
C VAL A 19 -13.13 15.67 3.27
N ALA A 20 -12.67 14.88 4.23
CA ALA A 20 -11.24 14.78 4.52
C ALA A 20 -10.56 14.42 3.19
N VAL A 21 -9.79 15.34 2.65
CA VAL A 21 -8.97 15.08 1.47
C VAL A 21 -7.96 14.05 1.94
N ALA A 22 -7.99 12.85 1.34
CA ALA A 22 -7.00 11.82 1.62
C ALA A 22 -5.60 12.43 1.46
N ASP A 23 -4.78 12.35 2.51
CA ASP A 23 -3.40 12.83 2.45
C ASP A 23 -2.62 11.91 1.51
N THR A 24 -2.44 12.38 0.27
CA THR A 24 -1.62 11.73 -0.76
C THR A 24 -0.14 12.06 -0.60
N SER A 25 0.22 12.81 0.44
CA SER A 25 1.60 13.15 0.76
C SER A 25 1.84 13.13 2.26
N LEU A 26 3.05 12.74 2.64
CA LEU A 26 3.51 12.71 4.02
C LEU A 26 4.87 13.41 4.08
N SER A 27 5.02 14.35 5.01
CA SER A 27 6.30 15.01 5.28
C SER A 27 6.73 14.72 6.72
N VAL A 28 7.89 14.12 6.87
CA VAL A 28 8.54 13.85 8.16
C VAL A 28 9.94 14.47 8.15
N PRO A 29 10.63 14.62 9.30
CA PRO A 29 11.93 15.28 9.32
C PRO A 29 12.97 14.69 8.35
N ALA A 30 12.94 13.36 8.12
CA ALA A 30 13.94 12.69 7.30
C ALA A 30 13.63 12.64 5.79
N PHE A 31 12.37 12.73 5.37
CA PHE A 31 11.97 12.65 3.96
C PHE A 31 10.56 13.19 3.71
N THR A 32 10.24 13.40 2.44
CA THR A 32 8.88 13.54 1.94
C THR A 32 8.49 12.32 1.11
N LEU A 33 7.23 11.95 1.21
CA LEU A 33 6.59 10.87 0.45
C LEU A 33 5.35 11.45 -0.24
N GLY A 34 5.15 11.12 -1.51
CA GLY A 34 3.94 11.49 -2.25
C GLY A 34 3.48 10.37 -3.17
N ILE A 35 2.18 10.31 -3.46
CA ILE A 35 1.62 9.42 -4.49
C ILE A 35 1.68 10.14 -5.83
N SER A 36 2.49 9.64 -6.76
CA SER A 36 2.57 10.19 -8.11
C SER A 36 1.62 9.49 -9.09
N SER A 37 1.32 8.21 -8.86
CA SER A 37 0.25 7.48 -9.57
C SER A 37 -0.40 6.46 -8.66
N TYR A 38 -1.68 6.21 -8.89
CA TYR A 38 -2.45 5.18 -8.21
C TYR A 38 -3.44 4.58 -9.18
N GLU A 39 -3.36 3.26 -9.34
CA GLU A 39 -4.27 2.45 -10.13
C GLU A 39 -4.73 1.29 -9.25
N SER A 40 -6.00 0.93 -9.39
CA SER A 40 -6.62 -0.07 -8.56
C SER A 40 -7.80 -0.68 -9.27
N ASP A 41 -7.98 -1.98 -9.08
CA ASP A 41 -9.16 -2.69 -9.52
C ASP A 41 -9.60 -3.67 -8.43
N ASN A 42 -10.91 -3.85 -8.31
CA ASN A 42 -11.50 -4.83 -7.42
C ASN A 42 -12.84 -5.27 -8.03
N GLU A 43 -12.89 -6.53 -8.44
CA GLU A 43 -14.08 -7.08 -9.10
C GLU A 43 -15.34 -6.99 -8.24
N TYR A 44 -15.22 -7.13 -6.91
CA TYR A 44 -16.34 -7.04 -5.98
C TYR A 44 -16.88 -5.62 -5.82
N ILE A 45 -16.00 -4.64 -5.63
CA ILE A 45 -16.36 -3.22 -5.59
C ILE A 45 -17.06 -2.81 -6.90
N ASN A 46 -16.51 -3.25 -8.04
CA ASN A 46 -17.09 -3.00 -9.36
C ASN A 46 -18.48 -3.62 -9.50
N LEU A 47 -18.66 -4.88 -9.09
CA LEU A 47 -19.95 -5.56 -9.13
C LEU A 47 -21.01 -4.81 -8.29
N LEU A 48 -20.61 -4.31 -7.12
CA LEU A 48 -21.48 -3.52 -6.25
C LEU A 48 -21.68 -2.07 -6.73
N ASN A 49 -21.04 -1.65 -7.83
CA ASN A 49 -21.02 -0.26 -8.30
C ASN A 49 -20.60 0.73 -7.19
N GLN A 50 -19.67 0.33 -6.33
CA GLN A 50 -19.14 1.17 -5.27
C GLN A 50 -17.93 1.96 -5.76
N PRO A 51 -17.69 3.18 -5.25
CA PRO A 51 -16.49 3.91 -5.58
C PRO A 51 -15.26 3.22 -4.97
N ILE A 52 -14.18 3.11 -5.74
CA ILE A 52 -12.91 2.62 -5.20
C ILE A 52 -12.34 3.66 -4.23
N PRO A 53 -11.96 3.26 -3.00
CA PRO A 53 -11.29 4.14 -2.04
C PRO A 53 -10.06 4.81 -2.64
N ALA A 54 -9.91 6.10 -2.36
CA ALA A 54 -8.70 6.84 -2.70
C ALA A 54 -7.52 6.35 -1.84
N ALA A 55 -6.33 6.33 -2.43
CA ALA A 55 -5.11 6.04 -1.68
C ALA A 55 -4.83 7.13 -0.63
N SER A 56 -4.41 6.69 0.54
CA SER A 56 -4.09 7.56 1.67
C SER A 56 -2.94 6.98 2.50
N PHE A 57 -2.24 7.86 3.20
CA PHE A 57 -1.21 7.47 4.16
C PHE A 57 -1.59 7.86 5.58
N THR A 58 -1.29 6.97 6.53
CA THR A 58 -1.34 7.31 7.95
C THR A 58 0.03 7.11 8.57
N LEU A 59 0.63 8.18 9.11
CA LEU A 59 1.87 8.06 9.86
C LEU A 59 1.62 7.32 11.18
N LEU A 60 2.23 6.15 11.36
CA LEU A 60 2.12 5.38 12.59
C LEU A 60 3.20 5.77 13.61
N SER A 61 4.45 5.84 13.14
CA SER A 61 5.59 6.25 13.97
C SER A 61 6.75 6.75 13.12
N THR A 62 7.57 7.62 13.71
CA THR A 62 8.78 8.13 13.06
C THR A 62 9.93 8.24 14.06
N SER A 63 11.13 7.94 13.59
CA SER A 63 12.40 8.07 14.30
C SER A 63 13.50 8.49 13.32
N GLN A 64 14.71 8.73 13.83
CA GLN A 64 15.87 9.02 12.96
C GLN A 64 16.33 7.82 12.11
N LYS A 65 15.85 6.60 12.40
CA LYS A 65 16.29 5.36 11.73
C LYS A 65 15.21 4.74 10.85
N SER A 66 13.94 5.00 11.16
CA SER A 66 12.83 4.43 10.43
C SER A 66 11.55 5.24 10.64
N THR A 67 10.68 5.20 9.64
CA THR A 67 9.32 5.72 9.68
C THR A 67 8.37 4.61 9.22
N ALA A 68 7.36 4.32 10.04
CA ALA A 68 6.31 3.34 9.73
C ALA A 68 5.04 4.06 9.31
N ILE A 69 4.50 3.66 8.16
CA ILE A 69 3.39 4.30 7.46
C ILE A 69 2.36 3.22 7.20
N SER A 70 1.15 3.42 7.70
CA SER A 70 0.00 2.58 7.35
C SER A 70 -0.49 2.95 5.95
N LEU A 71 -0.82 1.90 5.20
CA LEU A 71 -1.46 1.93 3.90
C LEU A 71 -2.90 1.41 4.00
N ASP A 72 -3.62 1.67 5.10
CA ASP A 72 -4.92 1.03 5.38
C ASP A 72 -5.95 1.22 4.26
N SER A 73 -5.89 2.31 3.49
CA SER A 73 -6.75 2.48 2.30
C SER A 73 -6.56 1.37 1.26
N PHE A 74 -5.43 0.68 1.25
CA PHE A 74 -5.17 -0.44 0.35
C PHE A 74 -5.88 -1.70 0.82
N GLN A 75 -6.07 -1.88 2.12
CA GLN A 75 -6.80 -3.02 2.67
C GLN A 75 -8.25 -3.05 2.18
N ASP A 76 -8.89 -1.88 2.08
CA ASP A 76 -10.26 -1.77 1.57
C ASP A 76 -10.36 -2.18 0.09
N VAL A 77 -9.31 -1.90 -0.70
CA VAL A 77 -9.24 -2.27 -2.12
C VAL A 77 -8.79 -3.70 -2.33
N LEU A 78 -7.89 -4.22 -1.50
CA LEU A 78 -7.32 -5.57 -1.61
C LEU A 78 -8.20 -6.65 -0.97
N HIS A 79 -9.36 -6.27 -0.42
CA HIS A 79 -10.37 -7.21 0.02
C HIS A 79 -11.14 -7.77 -1.19
N VAL A 80 -10.84 -9.01 -1.57
CA VAL A 80 -11.61 -9.71 -2.62
C VAL A 80 -12.71 -10.52 -1.95
N ALA A 81 -13.94 -10.41 -2.45
CA ALA A 81 -15.03 -11.30 -2.07
C ALA A 81 -15.65 -11.90 -3.34
N ASN A 82 -15.43 -13.19 -3.58
CA ASN A 82 -16.15 -13.95 -4.59
C ASN A 82 -17.45 -14.49 -3.97
N GLY A 83 -18.54 -13.80 -4.28
CA GLY A 83 -19.90 -14.16 -3.87
C GLY A 83 -20.89 -13.28 -4.62
N ASP A 84 -21.89 -13.86 -5.27
CA ASP A 84 -23.00 -13.09 -5.83
C ASP A 84 -23.79 -12.44 -4.67
N THR A 85 -24.44 -11.31 -4.96
CA THR A 85 -25.39 -10.65 -4.05
C THR A 85 -26.48 -11.59 -3.50
N ASP A 86 -26.76 -12.68 -4.22
CA ASP A 86 -27.70 -13.74 -3.83
C ASP A 86 -27.03 -14.99 -3.20
N GLY A 87 -25.73 -14.93 -2.87
CA GLY A 87 -24.98 -16.06 -2.28
C GLY A 87 -24.71 -17.21 -3.25
N LEU A 88 -24.80 -16.93 -4.56
CA LEU A 88 -24.47 -17.85 -5.64
C LEU A 88 -23.08 -17.47 -6.18
N GLY A 89 -22.00 -17.83 -5.47
CA GLY A 89 -20.64 -17.50 -5.92
C GLY A 89 -20.37 -17.86 -7.39
N GLY A 90 -19.44 -17.14 -8.01
CA GLY A 90 -19.02 -17.41 -9.38
C GLY A 90 -17.88 -18.43 -9.39
N SER A 91 -17.87 -19.34 -10.37
CA SER A 91 -16.70 -20.20 -10.63
C SER A 91 -15.52 -19.45 -11.27
N GLY A 92 -15.59 -18.12 -11.34
CA GLY A 92 -14.57 -17.24 -11.89
C GLY A 92 -13.45 -16.95 -10.91
N HIS A 93 -12.32 -16.52 -11.45
CA HIS A 93 -11.28 -15.86 -10.68
C HIS A 93 -11.78 -14.46 -10.35
N TRP A 94 -11.64 -14.05 -9.09
CA TRP A 94 -11.89 -12.68 -8.69
C TRP A 94 -10.57 -12.05 -8.29
N LEU A 95 -10.24 -10.94 -8.91
CA LEU A 95 -9.03 -10.18 -8.69
C LEU A 95 -9.32 -8.92 -7.88
N SER A 96 -8.38 -8.59 -6.99
CA SER A 96 -8.13 -7.20 -6.62
C SER A 96 -6.66 -6.89 -6.84
N TYR A 97 -6.36 -5.69 -7.29
CA TYR A 97 -5.00 -5.18 -7.30
C TYR A 97 -4.94 -3.71 -6.93
N VAL A 98 -3.79 -3.32 -6.40
CA VAL A 98 -3.36 -1.95 -6.20
C VAL A 98 -1.98 -1.82 -6.82
N GLN A 99 -1.81 -0.84 -7.70
CA GLN A 99 -0.53 -0.39 -8.19
C GLN A 99 -0.33 1.09 -7.84
N ALA A 100 0.74 1.40 -7.11
CA ALA A 100 1.04 2.75 -6.68
C ALA A 100 2.49 3.12 -7.04
N THR A 101 2.68 4.32 -7.57
CA THR A 101 4.00 4.93 -7.67
C THR A 101 4.13 5.97 -6.57
N LEU A 102 5.13 5.77 -5.72
CA LEU A 102 5.41 6.58 -4.55
C LEU A 102 6.70 7.34 -4.77
N ASN A 103 6.64 8.67 -4.81
CA ASN A 103 7.84 9.48 -4.87
C ASN A 103 8.41 9.67 -3.47
N LEU A 104 9.65 9.21 -3.25
CA LEU A 104 10.37 9.40 -2.00
C LEU A 104 11.54 10.35 -2.22
N GLN A 105 11.61 11.41 -1.41
CA GLN A 105 12.68 12.38 -1.43
C GLN A 105 13.28 12.56 -0.04
N ALA A 106 14.57 12.26 0.11
CA ALA A 106 15.29 12.48 1.35
C ALA A 106 15.44 13.99 1.63
N ASN A 107 15.20 14.41 2.87
CA ASN A 107 15.45 15.77 3.30
C ASN A 107 16.95 16.01 3.55
N GLU A 108 17.36 17.27 3.56
CA GLU A 108 18.75 17.64 3.84
C GLU A 108 19.23 17.07 5.18
N GLY A 109 20.46 16.56 5.19
CA GLY A 109 21.06 15.92 6.36
C GLY A 109 20.57 14.49 6.62
N TYR A 110 19.75 13.91 5.75
CA TYR A 110 19.31 12.52 5.83
C TYR A 110 19.55 11.78 4.51
N GLN A 111 19.54 10.45 4.58
CA GLN A 111 19.47 9.55 3.45
C GLN A 111 18.45 8.45 3.71
N ILE A 112 17.76 7.99 2.67
CA ILE A 112 16.93 6.80 2.71
C ILE A 112 17.85 5.60 2.44
N THR A 113 17.83 4.60 3.31
CA THR A 113 18.74 3.44 3.26
C THR A 113 18.03 2.16 2.81
N GLY A 114 16.70 2.14 2.86
CA GLY A 114 15.87 1.09 2.31
C GLY A 114 14.39 1.37 2.52
N VAL A 115 13.56 0.55 1.90
CA VAL A 115 12.10 0.56 2.03
C VAL A 115 11.61 -0.88 2.13
N ALA A 116 10.63 -1.13 2.99
CA ALA A 116 10.03 -2.45 3.14
C ALA A 116 8.52 -2.36 3.22
N PHE A 117 7.85 -3.32 2.62
CA PHE A 117 6.41 -3.52 2.74
C PHE A 117 6.14 -4.78 3.55
N SER A 118 5.10 -4.72 4.38
CA SER A 118 4.61 -5.88 5.13
C SER A 118 3.09 -5.81 5.27
N ALA A 119 2.43 -6.94 5.14
CA ALA A 119 1.03 -7.17 5.46
C ALA A 119 0.85 -8.63 5.91
N SER A 120 -0.27 -8.95 6.55
CA SER A 120 -0.69 -10.34 6.72
C SER A 120 -1.90 -10.59 5.84
N THR A 121 -1.94 -11.72 5.13
CA THR A 121 -3.08 -12.12 4.31
C THR A 121 -3.71 -13.40 4.84
N TYR A 122 -5.02 -13.50 4.75
CA TYR A 122 -5.76 -14.72 5.01
C TYR A 122 -6.99 -14.79 4.11
N ALA A 123 -7.48 -16.01 3.90
CA ALA A 123 -8.67 -16.25 3.12
C ALA A 123 -9.73 -16.99 3.93
N ILE A 124 -10.99 -16.64 3.74
CA ILE A 124 -12.14 -17.30 4.34
C ILE A 124 -12.89 -18.03 3.23
N HIS A 125 -13.08 -19.34 3.40
CA HIS A 125 -13.79 -20.19 2.44
C HIS A 125 -15.08 -20.70 3.05
N LYS A 126 -16.22 -20.14 2.64
CA LYS A 126 -17.52 -20.63 3.10
C LYS A 126 -18.07 -21.65 2.10
N ARG A 127 -17.86 -22.94 2.43
CA ARG A 127 -18.45 -24.06 1.67
C ARG A 127 -19.98 -23.92 1.61
N PRO A 128 -20.61 -24.31 0.49
CA PRO A 128 -22.06 -24.28 0.41
C PRO A 128 -22.67 -25.32 1.34
N PRO A 129 -23.87 -25.07 1.92
CA PRO A 129 -24.56 -26.07 2.70
C PRO A 129 -25.00 -27.22 1.78
N VAL A 130 -24.58 -28.44 2.13
CA VAL A 130 -24.97 -29.69 1.48
C VAL A 130 -25.97 -30.42 2.38
N PRO A 131 -27.14 -30.85 1.88
CA PRO A 131 -28.12 -31.60 2.68
C PRO A 131 -27.50 -32.87 3.28
N SER A 132 -27.87 -33.22 4.52
CA SER A 132 -27.36 -34.45 5.16
C SER A 132 -27.78 -35.74 4.44
N SER A 133 -28.83 -35.68 3.63
CA SER A 133 -29.30 -36.79 2.77
C SER A 133 -28.55 -36.88 1.44
N ALA A 134 -27.53 -36.05 1.21
CA ALA A 134 -26.79 -36.05 -0.03
C ALA A 134 -25.82 -37.25 -0.12
N ILE A 135 -25.67 -37.78 -1.33
CA ILE A 135 -24.70 -38.82 -1.67
C ILE A 135 -23.78 -38.32 -2.78
N ASN A 136 -22.63 -39.00 -2.98
CA ASN A 136 -21.64 -38.64 -3.99
C ASN A 136 -21.23 -37.16 -3.91
N VAL A 137 -20.98 -36.68 -2.68
CA VAL A 137 -20.61 -35.28 -2.45
C VAL A 137 -19.16 -35.07 -2.90
N ASP A 138 -18.98 -34.23 -3.91
CA ASP A 138 -17.69 -33.78 -4.41
C ASP A 138 -17.54 -32.28 -4.14
N TYR A 139 -16.63 -31.92 -3.24
CA TYR A 139 -16.38 -30.53 -2.88
C TYR A 139 -15.42 -29.91 -3.88
N GLY A 140 -15.86 -28.84 -4.55
CA GLY A 140 -15.02 -28.07 -5.47
C GLY A 140 -13.76 -27.54 -4.79
N THR A 141 -12.69 -27.40 -5.55
CA THR A 141 -11.42 -26.85 -5.06
C THR A 141 -11.52 -25.35 -4.81
N HIS A 142 -10.57 -24.83 -4.05
CA HIS A 142 -10.39 -23.40 -3.83
C HIS A 142 -8.93 -23.04 -4.01
N ILE A 143 -8.69 -21.83 -4.51
CA ILE A 143 -7.37 -21.30 -4.80
C ILE A 143 -7.32 -19.87 -4.26
N ASN A 144 -6.29 -19.58 -3.47
CA ASN A 144 -5.99 -18.24 -2.96
C ASN A 144 -4.59 -17.89 -3.39
N HIS A 145 -4.42 -16.78 -4.08
CA HIS A 145 -3.12 -16.23 -4.44
C HIS A 145 -3.00 -14.86 -3.79
N ALA A 146 -1.87 -14.61 -3.16
CA ALA A 146 -1.48 -13.30 -2.69
C ALA A 146 -0.08 -12.99 -3.20
N TRP A 147 0.07 -11.80 -3.74
CA TRP A 147 1.24 -11.39 -4.49
C TRP A 147 1.67 -9.98 -4.08
N SER A 148 2.98 -9.73 -4.05
CA SER A 148 3.51 -8.37 -3.88
C SER A 148 4.83 -8.16 -4.63
N ASN A 149 4.90 -7.06 -5.38
CA ASN A 149 6.07 -6.62 -6.13
C ASN A 149 6.47 -5.20 -5.73
N ALA A 150 7.75 -4.91 -5.94
CA ALA A 150 8.21 -3.55 -5.97
C ALA A 150 9.47 -3.38 -6.82
N ALA A 151 9.68 -2.15 -7.29
CA ALA A 151 10.92 -1.71 -7.90
C ALA A 151 11.21 -0.26 -7.55
N ILE A 152 12.48 0.12 -7.65
CA ILE A 152 12.93 1.50 -7.51
C ILE A 152 13.35 2.01 -8.89
N SER A 153 12.92 3.21 -9.24
CA SER A 153 13.27 3.86 -10.50
C SER A 153 13.63 5.33 -10.29
N ALA A 154 14.20 5.94 -11.34
CA ALA A 154 14.33 7.39 -11.36
C ALA A 154 12.93 8.03 -11.46
N PRO A 155 12.71 9.22 -10.90
CA PRO A 155 11.41 9.87 -10.94
C PRO A 155 10.83 9.97 -12.36
N GLY A 156 9.58 9.55 -12.52
CA GLY A 156 8.86 9.56 -13.81
C GLY A 156 9.29 8.47 -14.79
N THR A 157 10.11 7.51 -14.38
CA THR A 157 10.51 6.37 -15.22
C THR A 157 9.80 5.09 -14.78
N SER A 158 9.37 4.30 -15.77
CA SER A 158 8.86 2.95 -15.51
C SER A 158 10.00 1.94 -15.57
N VAL A 159 9.93 0.95 -14.70
CA VAL A 159 10.82 -0.22 -14.72
C VAL A 159 9.95 -1.47 -14.57
N PRO A 160 10.36 -2.61 -15.15
CA PRO A 160 9.68 -3.87 -14.92
C PRO A 160 9.67 -4.19 -13.42
N LEU A 161 8.52 -4.63 -12.92
CA LEU A 161 8.39 -5.11 -11.55
C LEU A 161 8.89 -6.56 -11.46
N PRO A 162 9.98 -6.83 -10.72
CA PRO A 162 10.35 -8.21 -10.44
C PRO A 162 9.32 -8.83 -9.50
N GLU A 163 9.03 -10.11 -9.72
CA GLU A 163 8.30 -10.90 -8.73
C GLU A 163 9.13 -10.98 -7.44
N LEU A 164 8.65 -10.36 -6.36
CA LEU A 164 9.33 -10.40 -5.06
C LEU A 164 8.68 -11.36 -4.08
N TYR A 165 7.37 -11.57 -4.19
CA TYR A 165 6.64 -12.43 -3.28
C TYR A 165 5.38 -13.02 -3.93
N LEU A 166 5.22 -14.34 -3.81
CA LEU A 166 4.02 -15.09 -4.17
C LEU A 166 3.74 -16.16 -3.11
N VAL A 167 2.49 -16.22 -2.63
CA VAL A 167 1.99 -17.33 -1.83
C VAL A 167 0.66 -17.84 -2.38
N GLU A 168 0.54 -19.16 -2.45
CA GLU A 168 -0.62 -19.84 -3.00
C GLU A 168 -1.20 -20.86 -2.00
N GLY A 169 -2.51 -21.11 -2.08
CA GLY A 169 -3.16 -22.21 -1.37
C GLY A 169 -3.16 -22.09 0.15
N PHE A 170 -2.97 -20.90 0.69
CA PHE A 170 -2.97 -20.67 2.14
C PHE A 170 -4.39 -20.74 2.71
N THR A 171 -4.50 -21.34 3.91
CA THR A 171 -5.76 -21.50 4.67
C THR A 171 -5.68 -20.93 6.09
N THR A 172 -4.48 -20.50 6.49
CA THR A 172 -4.20 -19.75 7.72
C THR A 172 -3.56 -18.42 7.34
N PRO A 173 -3.52 -17.43 8.25
CA PRO A 173 -2.82 -16.19 8.00
C PRO A 173 -1.35 -16.44 7.61
N VAL A 174 -0.87 -15.72 6.58
CA VAL A 174 0.51 -15.73 6.10
C VAL A 174 1.01 -14.30 5.91
N ASP A 175 2.29 -14.06 6.21
CA ASP A 175 2.89 -12.73 6.04
C ASP A 175 3.34 -12.53 4.60
N VAL A 176 2.97 -11.39 4.01
CA VAL A 176 3.34 -10.95 2.67
C VAL A 176 4.19 -9.70 2.80
N GLY A 177 5.34 -9.67 2.14
CA GLY A 177 6.20 -8.50 2.22
C GLY A 177 7.48 -8.64 1.43
N TRP A 178 8.16 -7.50 1.29
CA TRP A 178 9.46 -7.41 0.64
C TRP A 178 10.29 -6.31 1.28
N ASN A 179 11.60 -6.33 1.02
CA ASN A 179 12.53 -5.31 1.46
C ASN A 179 13.47 -4.95 0.31
N LEU A 180 13.47 -3.68 -0.07
CA LEU A 180 14.42 -3.11 -1.01
C LEU A 180 15.46 -2.31 -0.21
N SER A 181 16.69 -2.82 -0.19
CA SER A 181 17.81 -2.21 0.53
C SER A 181 18.82 -1.61 -0.45
N ASN A 182 19.80 -0.87 0.09
CA ASN A 182 20.87 -0.23 -0.68
C ASN A 182 20.39 0.92 -1.59
N THR A 183 19.43 1.72 -1.10
CA THR A 183 19.03 2.99 -1.72
C THR A 183 20.00 4.13 -1.39
N ALA A 184 21.12 3.83 -0.73
CA ALA A 184 22.11 4.81 -0.33
C ALA A 184 22.65 5.57 -1.54
N GLY A 185 22.63 6.90 -1.48
CA GLY A 185 23.02 7.78 -2.58
C GLY A 185 21.86 8.20 -3.50
N LEU A 186 20.66 7.63 -3.35
CA LEU A 186 19.45 8.13 -4.00
C LEU A 186 18.80 9.19 -3.11
N SER A 187 18.86 10.46 -3.52
CA SER A 187 18.21 11.57 -2.81
C SER A 187 16.73 11.70 -3.18
N ASN A 188 16.33 11.21 -4.36
CA ASN A 188 14.97 11.18 -4.85
C ASN A 188 14.80 9.96 -5.77
N PHE A 189 13.74 9.18 -5.56
CA PHE A 189 13.40 8.05 -6.40
C PHE A 189 11.90 7.74 -6.35
N ASP A 190 11.42 7.04 -7.36
CA ASP A 190 10.08 6.47 -7.35
C ASP A 190 10.16 5.02 -6.87
N LEU A 191 9.32 4.69 -5.89
CA LEU A 191 9.01 3.33 -5.48
C LEU A 191 7.72 2.92 -6.19
N ILE A 192 7.84 2.01 -7.15
CA ILE A 192 6.69 1.40 -7.81
C ILE A 192 6.36 0.15 -7.02
N MET A 193 5.12 0.05 -6.55
CA MET A 193 4.64 -1.10 -5.78
C MET A 193 3.36 -1.62 -6.43
N GLU A 194 3.25 -2.94 -6.48
CA GLU A 194 2.06 -3.65 -6.94
C GLU A 194 1.73 -4.73 -5.91
N VAL A 195 0.47 -4.76 -5.48
CA VAL A 195 -0.05 -5.79 -4.58
C VAL A 195 -1.34 -6.30 -5.20
N TRP A 196 -1.49 -7.60 -5.34
CA TRP A 196 -2.73 -8.18 -5.85
C TRP A 196 -3.07 -9.48 -5.15
N GLY A 197 -4.37 -9.72 -5.03
CA GLY A 197 -4.94 -10.92 -4.47
C GLY A 197 -5.92 -11.53 -5.46
N THR A 198 -5.96 -12.86 -5.53
CA THR A 198 -7.00 -13.58 -6.25
C THR A 198 -7.59 -14.66 -5.38
N VAL A 199 -8.91 -14.78 -5.44
CA VAL A 199 -9.61 -15.98 -4.95
C VAL A 199 -10.37 -16.63 -6.08
N ARG A 200 -10.35 -17.96 -6.07
CA ARG A 200 -11.20 -18.78 -6.93
C ARG A 200 -11.77 -19.92 -6.12
N THR A 201 -13.04 -20.23 -6.40
CA THR A 201 -13.68 -21.43 -5.90
C THR A 201 -14.43 -22.15 -6.99
N GLU A 202 -14.39 -23.47 -6.96
CA GLU A 202 -15.14 -24.33 -7.87
C GLU A 202 -16.45 -24.78 -7.24
N ALA A 203 -17.37 -25.29 -8.06
CA ALA A 203 -18.65 -25.73 -7.53
C ALA A 203 -18.53 -27.05 -6.75
N THR A 204 -19.36 -27.21 -5.72
CA THR A 204 -19.62 -28.48 -5.06
C THR A 204 -20.74 -29.23 -5.80
N PHE A 205 -20.54 -30.51 -6.06
CA PHE A 205 -21.52 -31.39 -6.70
C PHE A 205 -22.03 -32.42 -5.69
N TYR A 206 -23.33 -32.72 -5.71
CA TYR A 206 -23.92 -33.73 -4.84
C TYR A 206 -25.28 -34.22 -5.39
N ASN A 207 -25.69 -35.44 -5.04
CA ASN A 207 -27.01 -35.97 -5.43
C ASN A 207 -27.92 -36.03 -4.21
N VAL A 208 -29.19 -35.64 -4.36
CA VAL A 208 -30.22 -35.77 -3.30
C VAL A 208 -31.22 -36.85 -3.72
N GLY A 209 -31.44 -37.85 -2.86
CA GLY A 209 -32.52 -38.83 -3.05
C GLY A 209 -32.24 -39.92 -4.09
N GLY A 210 -30.98 -40.22 -4.40
CA GLY A 210 -30.62 -41.35 -5.28
C GLY A 210 -30.97 -41.17 -6.77
N GLY A 211 -31.39 -39.96 -7.18
CA GLY A 211 -31.63 -39.62 -8.58
C GLY A 211 -30.35 -39.53 -9.41
N GLU A 212 -30.51 -39.65 -10.73
CA GLU A 212 -29.41 -39.61 -11.71
C GLU A 212 -28.89 -38.18 -11.98
N GLU A 213 -29.68 -37.15 -11.69
CA GLU A 213 -29.28 -35.75 -11.88
C GLU A 213 -28.59 -35.18 -10.63
N GLY A 214 -27.29 -34.92 -10.74
CA GLY A 214 -26.53 -34.26 -9.68
C GLY A 214 -26.85 -32.78 -9.57
N GLN A 215 -26.98 -32.30 -8.34
CA GLN A 215 -27.07 -30.88 -8.02
C GLN A 215 -25.66 -30.29 -7.99
N ARG A 216 -25.53 -29.09 -8.56
CA ARG A 216 -24.31 -28.28 -8.53
C ARG A 216 -24.59 -27.03 -7.73
N LYS A 217 -23.78 -26.76 -6.72
CA LYS A 217 -23.87 -25.54 -5.90
C LYS A 217 -22.49 -24.90 -5.78
N VAL A 218 -22.37 -23.64 -6.21
CA VAL A 218 -21.13 -22.90 -6.05
C VAL A 218 -20.94 -22.50 -4.58
N TYR A 219 -19.70 -22.22 -4.18
CA TYR A 219 -19.40 -21.67 -2.85
C TYR A 219 -20.22 -20.39 -2.61
N GLY A 220 -20.63 -20.19 -1.36
CA GLY A 220 -21.50 -19.07 -1.01
C GLY A 220 -20.76 -17.74 -1.01
N THR A 221 -19.58 -17.72 -0.36
CA THR A 221 -18.71 -16.56 -0.29
C THR A 221 -17.28 -17.03 -0.03
N THR A 222 -16.33 -16.50 -0.79
CA THR A 222 -14.90 -16.69 -0.57
C THR A 222 -14.23 -15.35 -0.52
N GLU A 223 -13.52 -15.07 0.56
CA GLU A 223 -12.93 -13.77 0.81
C GLU A 223 -11.43 -13.88 0.99
N LEU A 224 -10.69 -12.88 0.53
CA LEU A 224 -9.27 -12.71 0.82
C LEU A 224 -9.04 -11.31 1.35
N TYR A 225 -8.30 -11.23 2.45
CA TYR A 225 -8.00 -9.99 3.13
C TYR A 225 -6.50 -9.75 3.12
N TYR A 226 -6.10 -8.49 2.95
CA TYR A 226 -4.80 -7.98 3.37
C TYR A 226 -5.03 -7.14 4.62
N VAL A 227 -4.29 -7.42 5.68
CA VAL A 227 -4.47 -6.75 6.97
C VAL A 227 -3.18 -6.12 7.43
N ASN A 228 -3.31 -4.91 7.97
CA ASN A 228 -2.21 -4.06 8.42
C ASN A 228 -1.14 -3.82 7.33
N PRO A 229 -1.51 -3.44 6.09
CA PRO A 229 -0.52 -3.11 5.08
C PRO A 229 0.31 -1.90 5.54
N MET A 230 1.62 -2.10 5.66
CA MET A 230 2.54 -1.12 6.23
C MET A 230 3.76 -0.95 5.32
N LEU A 231 4.09 0.31 5.05
CA LEU A 231 5.35 0.72 4.44
C LEU A 231 6.30 1.22 5.54
N THR A 232 7.48 0.63 5.61
CA THR A 232 8.57 1.09 6.47
C THR A 232 9.67 1.71 5.63
N VAL A 233 9.97 2.98 5.86
CA VAL A 233 11.08 3.69 5.21
C VAL A 233 12.23 3.76 6.21
N TYR A 234 13.37 3.16 5.87
CA TYR A 234 14.59 3.20 6.68
C TYR A 234 15.43 4.40 6.30
N THR A 235 15.93 5.11 7.30
CA THR A 235 16.67 6.35 7.13
C THR A 235 17.94 6.35 7.97
N ALA A 236 18.87 7.24 7.62
CA ALA A 236 20.03 7.56 8.44
C ALA A 236 20.33 9.05 8.33
N ALA A 237 20.75 9.67 9.43
CA ALA A 237 21.32 11.01 9.39
C ALA A 237 22.68 10.95 8.69
N LEU A 238 22.90 11.85 7.74
CA LEU A 238 24.21 12.06 7.14
C LEU A 238 25.12 12.72 8.18
N PRO A 239 26.41 12.33 8.25
CA PRO A 239 27.35 12.99 9.12
C PRO A 239 27.46 14.46 8.70
N VAL A 240 27.02 15.36 9.57
CA VAL A 240 27.27 16.79 9.41
C VAL A 240 28.78 16.97 9.60
N PRO A 241 29.52 17.53 8.62
CA PRO A 241 30.94 17.77 8.82
C PRO A 241 31.11 18.68 10.04
N GLU A 242 31.93 18.25 10.99
CA GLU A 242 32.20 19.06 12.18
C GLU A 242 32.67 20.47 11.79
N PRO A 243 32.43 21.51 12.62
CA PRO A 243 32.92 22.86 12.36
C PRO A 243 34.44 22.91 12.07
N SER A 244 35.20 22.00 12.68
CA SER A 244 36.63 21.79 12.43
C SER A 244 36.93 21.40 10.98
N THR A 245 36.10 20.57 10.37
CA THR A 245 36.21 20.15 8.96
C THR A 245 35.99 21.33 8.02
N TRP A 246 35.00 22.18 8.28
CA TRP A 246 34.77 23.40 7.52
C TRP A 246 35.90 24.42 7.68
N ALA A 247 36.43 24.57 8.90
CA ALA A 247 37.57 25.42 9.17
C ALA A 247 38.82 24.96 8.41
N MET A 248 39.08 23.65 8.39
CA MET A 248 40.20 23.07 7.63
C MET A 248 40.03 23.26 6.12
N LEU A 249 38.82 23.11 5.59
CA LEU A 249 38.51 23.34 4.17
C LEU A 249 38.70 24.81 3.79
N GLY A 250 38.25 25.72 4.66
CA GLY A 250 38.48 27.16 4.53
C GLY A 250 39.97 27.52 4.52
N ILE A 251 40.74 27.04 5.50
CA ILE A 251 42.19 27.26 5.57
C ILE A 251 42.89 26.71 4.32
N GLY A 252 42.49 25.53 3.85
CA GLY A 252 43.02 24.93 2.62
C GLY A 252 42.79 25.80 1.38
N LEU A 253 41.58 26.31 1.20
CA LEU A 253 41.24 27.22 0.09
C LEU A 253 42.01 28.54 0.19
N PHE A 254 42.17 29.11 1.39
CA PHE A 254 43.00 30.30 1.59
C PHE A 254 44.49 30.05 1.28
N ALA A 255 45.03 28.89 1.68
CA ALA A 255 46.42 28.52 1.40
C ALA A 255 46.69 28.33 -0.11
N ILE A 256 45.77 27.70 -0.84
CA ILE A 256 45.86 27.54 -2.30
C ILE A 256 45.81 28.90 -2.99
N SER A 257 44.89 29.76 -2.57
CA SER A 257 44.72 31.13 -3.10
C SER A 257 45.96 32.01 -2.85
N ALA A 258 46.54 31.94 -1.65
CA ALA A 258 47.75 32.65 -1.28
C ALA A 258 48.98 32.16 -2.08
N ARG A 259 49.08 30.84 -2.32
CA ARG A 259 50.13 30.25 -3.14
C ARG A 259 50.01 30.67 -4.61
N HIS A 260 48.80 30.76 -5.15
CA HIS A 260 48.56 31.24 -6.52
C HIS A 260 48.95 32.72 -6.68
N ARG A 261 48.61 33.59 -5.72
CA ARG A 261 49.03 35.00 -5.75
C ARG A 261 50.56 35.15 -5.69
N ARG A 262 51.24 34.30 -4.92
CA ARG A 262 52.72 34.28 -4.85
C ARG A 262 53.37 33.78 -6.13
N ALA A 263 52.75 32.84 -6.84
CA ALA A 263 53.25 32.33 -8.12
C ALA A 263 53.11 33.36 -9.25
N VAL A 264 52.02 34.15 -9.26
CA VAL A 264 51.80 35.21 -10.27
C VAL A 264 52.76 36.38 -10.08
N MET A 265 53.06 36.80 -8.83
CA MET A 265 54.02 37.89 -8.57
C MET A 265 55.50 37.53 -8.82
N ARG A 266 55.83 36.25 -8.99
CA ARG A 266 57.23 35.81 -9.27
C ARG A 266 57.57 35.77 -10.77
N ASN A 267 56.57 35.91 -11.64
CA ASN A 267 56.72 35.85 -13.09
C ASN A 267 56.46 37.21 -13.79
N SER A 268 56.36 38.29 -13.02
CA SER A 268 56.30 39.69 -13.49
C SER A 268 57.58 40.42 -13.13
#